data_AF-A0A7C3BUT9-F1
#
_entry.id   AF-A0A7C3BUT9-F1
#
_cell.length_a   1.000
_cell.length_b   1.000
_cell.length_c   1.000
_cell.angle_alpha   90.00
_cell.angle_beta   90.00
_cell.angle_gamma   90.00
#
_symmetry.space_group_name_H-M   'P 1'
#
loop_
_entity.id
_entity.type
_entity.pdbx_description
1 polymer ?
#
loop_
_entity_poly.entity_id
_entity_poly.type
_entity_poly.pdbx_seq_one_letter_code
_entity_poly.pdbx_strand_id
1 'polypeptide(L)'
;MTTKEQVEQAFSGVLVPGVGRSITQLNMVREIEIINNIVKVTLAATALSPGSQDWIRTKTKAVMEKLPEVNKVEVEFILYKPTMLNRISHTIAVMSGKGGVGKSLVASLIAIALSRQGNEVGILDADITGPSIPKMFGITTHLGGSDTGILPVLSRSGVEVISINLLLPMESEAVIWRGPLISKAITQFWEDVVWGKLDYLIIDLPPGTADVPLTVLQTLPISGVVIVFTPQDLTAMVVRKAVNMVQKMDKTILGVVENMSYLYIPEIDKRIELFGESKGEEMARVASAPFLGQLPIDPKLARLCDEGTIENYNSDDFAALSQAFVQALPKIKQRDLQQELE
;
A
#
# COMPACT_ATOMS: atom_id res chain seq x y z
N MET A 1 14.36 8.02 -36.79
CA MET A 1 15.08 7.48 -35.61
C MET A 1 14.12 7.24 -34.47
N THR A 2 14.06 6.00 -33.99
CA THR A 2 13.34 5.65 -32.76
C THR A 2 13.97 6.38 -31.58
N THR A 3 13.15 7.06 -30.79
CA THR A 3 13.57 7.79 -29.59
C THR A 3 13.46 6.90 -28.35
N LYS A 4 14.20 7.26 -27.29
CA LYS A 4 14.10 6.58 -25.99
C LYS A 4 12.68 6.65 -25.41
N GLU A 5 12.00 7.77 -25.59
CA GLU A 5 10.60 7.97 -25.15
C GLU A 5 9.63 7.01 -25.85
N GLN A 6 9.79 6.77 -27.15
CA GLN A 6 8.99 5.80 -27.89
C GLN A 6 9.23 4.37 -27.38
N VAL A 7 10.46 4.03 -27.04
CA VAL A 7 10.82 2.74 -26.44
C VAL A 7 10.17 2.58 -25.05
N GLU A 8 10.28 3.61 -24.21
CA GLU A 8 9.68 3.62 -22.86
C GLU A 8 8.15 3.49 -22.90
N GLN A 9 7.48 4.22 -23.80
CA GLN A 9 6.04 4.10 -24.01
C GLN A 9 5.64 2.69 -24.45
N ALA A 10 6.44 2.07 -25.32
CA ALA A 10 6.15 0.73 -25.82
C ALA A 10 6.20 -0.32 -24.69
N PHE A 11 7.09 -0.15 -23.69
CA PHE A 11 7.18 -1.06 -22.55
C PHE A 11 5.96 -1.08 -21.62
N SER A 12 5.11 -0.05 -21.66
CA SER A 12 3.87 -0.03 -20.87
C SER A 12 2.95 -1.21 -21.18
N GLY A 13 3.00 -1.75 -22.40
CA GLY A 13 2.23 -2.93 -22.81
C GLY A 13 2.84 -4.29 -22.45
N VAL A 14 4.03 -4.33 -21.84
CA VAL A 14 4.72 -5.58 -21.48
C VAL A 14 4.42 -5.92 -20.03
N LEU A 15 3.39 -6.75 -19.82
CA LEU A 15 2.95 -7.20 -18.51
C LEU A 15 3.77 -8.38 -17.98
N VAL A 16 4.06 -8.35 -16.67
CA VAL A 16 4.66 -9.46 -15.94
C VAL A 16 3.59 -10.51 -15.63
N PRO A 17 3.78 -11.77 -16.05
CA PRO A 17 2.82 -12.85 -15.78
C PRO A 17 2.50 -13.00 -14.30
N GLY A 18 1.22 -13.15 -13.97
CA GLY A 18 0.75 -13.37 -12.60
C GLY A 18 0.66 -12.11 -11.72
N VAL A 19 1.24 -10.98 -12.14
CA VAL A 19 1.22 -9.72 -11.38
C VAL A 19 0.24 -8.70 -11.98
N GLY A 20 0.06 -8.74 -13.30
CA GLY A 20 -0.82 -7.78 -13.99
C GLY A 20 -0.24 -6.37 -14.13
N ARG A 21 1.00 -6.14 -13.69
CA ARG A 21 1.73 -4.87 -13.84
C ARG A 21 2.76 -4.94 -14.96
N SER A 22 3.05 -3.80 -15.57
CA SER A 22 4.08 -3.69 -16.60
C SER A 22 5.50 -3.71 -16.02
N ILE A 23 6.48 -4.06 -16.85
CA ILE A 23 7.90 -3.95 -16.49
C ILE A 23 8.34 -2.52 -16.17
N THR A 24 7.59 -1.51 -16.63
CA THR A 24 7.84 -0.09 -16.28
C THR A 24 7.31 0.28 -14.90
N GLN A 25 6.11 -0.19 -14.56
CA GLN A 25 5.51 -0.03 -13.24
C GLN A 25 6.34 -0.72 -12.17
N LEU A 26 6.86 -1.92 -12.46
CA LEU A 26 7.76 -2.65 -11.57
C LEU A 26 9.21 -2.13 -11.59
N ASN A 27 9.49 -1.05 -12.32
CA ASN A 27 10.81 -0.43 -12.47
C ASN A 27 11.92 -1.41 -12.91
N MET A 28 11.56 -2.41 -13.72
CA MET A 28 12.45 -3.47 -14.15
C MET A 28 13.33 -3.06 -15.33
N VAL A 29 12.95 -2.04 -16.11
CA VAL A 29 13.79 -1.50 -17.19
C VAL A 29 14.94 -0.71 -16.60
N ARG A 30 16.18 -1.16 -16.83
CA ARG A 30 17.38 -0.56 -16.21
C ARG A 30 18.18 0.29 -17.17
N GLU A 31 18.34 -0.19 -18.39
CA GLU A 31 19.14 0.48 -19.41
C GLU A 31 18.55 0.21 -20.79
N ILE A 32 18.64 1.24 -21.64
CA ILE A 32 18.19 1.20 -23.04
C ILE A 32 19.30 1.85 -23.86
N GLU A 33 19.91 1.08 -24.75
CA GLU A 33 20.90 1.56 -25.71
C GLU A 33 20.38 1.38 -27.13
N ILE A 34 20.52 2.41 -27.96
CA ILE A 34 20.11 2.39 -29.37
C ILE A 34 21.34 2.73 -30.22
N ILE A 35 21.91 1.73 -30.89
CA ILE A 35 23.09 1.88 -31.73
C ILE A 35 22.82 1.22 -33.07
N ASN A 36 22.97 1.96 -34.18
CA ASN A 36 22.82 1.43 -35.55
C ASN A 36 21.53 0.62 -35.77
N ASN A 37 20.38 1.12 -35.30
CA ASN A 37 19.06 0.46 -35.41
C ASN A 37 18.95 -0.87 -34.62
N ILE A 38 19.87 -1.12 -33.69
CA ILE A 38 19.82 -2.21 -32.72
C ILE A 38 19.42 -1.62 -31.38
N VAL A 39 18.36 -2.18 -30.77
CA VAL A 39 17.90 -1.80 -29.43
C VAL A 39 18.36 -2.86 -28.45
N LYS A 40 19.26 -2.50 -27.53
CA LYS A 40 19.66 -3.34 -26.40
C LYS A 40 18.92 -2.87 -25.14
N VAL A 41 18.26 -3.82 -24.48
CA VAL A 41 17.47 -3.58 -23.28
C VAL A 41 17.99 -4.43 -22.13
N THR A 42 18.33 -3.78 -21.02
CA THR A 42 18.69 -4.47 -19.78
C THR A 42 17.49 -4.46 -18.84
N LEU A 43 17.01 -5.64 -18.45
CA LEU A 43 15.88 -5.83 -17.55
C LEU A 43 16.32 -6.47 -16.23
N ALA A 44 15.64 -6.14 -15.14
CA ALA A 44 15.82 -6.80 -13.86
C ALA A 44 15.20 -8.22 -13.89
N ALA A 45 15.96 -9.21 -13.43
CA ALA A 45 15.52 -10.60 -13.27
C ALA A 45 14.77 -10.84 -11.94
N THR A 46 14.75 -9.85 -11.07
CA THR A 46 14.31 -9.94 -9.67
C THR A 46 12.88 -10.45 -9.56
N ALA A 47 12.67 -11.46 -8.71
CA ALA A 47 11.39 -12.13 -8.48
C ALA A 47 10.78 -12.84 -9.71
N LEU A 48 11.50 -12.92 -10.84
CA LEU A 48 11.01 -13.57 -12.06
C LEU A 48 11.50 -15.01 -12.16
N SER A 49 10.57 -15.92 -12.46
CA SER A 49 10.91 -17.29 -12.87
C SER A 49 11.56 -17.30 -14.27
N PRO A 50 12.32 -18.37 -14.64
CA PRO A 50 12.85 -18.50 -16.01
C PRO A 50 11.76 -18.38 -17.09
N GLY A 51 10.58 -18.98 -16.85
CA GLY A 51 9.45 -18.87 -17.78
C GLY A 51 8.91 -17.44 -17.89
N SER A 52 8.87 -16.69 -16.79
CA SER A 52 8.49 -15.26 -16.81
C SER A 52 9.51 -14.42 -17.59
N GLN A 53 10.81 -14.70 -17.45
CA GLN A 53 11.86 -14.01 -18.19
C GLN A 53 11.74 -14.27 -19.71
N ASP A 54 11.49 -15.51 -20.12
CA ASP A 54 11.30 -15.86 -21.54
C ASP A 54 10.05 -15.20 -22.14
N TRP A 55 8.96 -15.14 -21.37
CA TRP A 55 7.76 -14.41 -21.76
C TRP A 55 8.04 -12.93 -21.98
N ILE A 56 8.66 -12.27 -20.99
CA ILE A 56 8.98 -10.84 -21.03
C ILE A 56 9.94 -10.55 -22.19
N ARG A 57 10.95 -11.40 -22.41
CA ARG A 57 11.87 -11.31 -23.54
C ARG A 57 11.13 -11.34 -24.87
N THR A 58 10.25 -12.31 -25.05
CA THR A 58 9.48 -12.49 -26.28
C THR A 58 8.55 -11.30 -26.53
N LYS A 59 7.84 -10.84 -25.51
CA LYS A 59 6.94 -9.68 -25.61
C LYS A 59 7.69 -8.38 -25.85
N THR A 60 8.82 -8.18 -25.18
CA THR A 60 9.70 -7.03 -25.41
C THR A 60 10.15 -6.97 -26.86
N LYS A 61 10.67 -8.07 -27.41
CA LYS A 61 11.07 -8.13 -28.83
C LYS A 61 9.92 -7.78 -29.76
N ALA A 62 8.77 -8.43 -29.58
CA ALA A 62 7.59 -8.22 -30.43
C ALA A 62 7.03 -6.79 -30.38
N VAL A 63 7.20 -6.09 -29.27
CA VAL A 63 6.79 -4.70 -29.11
C VAL A 63 7.81 -3.75 -29.74
N MET A 64 9.11 -4.00 -29.53
CA MET A 64 10.19 -3.16 -30.06
C MET A 64 10.35 -3.27 -31.57
N GLU A 65 10.13 -4.44 -32.16
CA GLU A 65 10.18 -4.67 -33.61
C GLU A 65 9.09 -3.91 -34.39
N LYS A 66 8.05 -3.40 -33.71
CA LYS A 66 7.03 -2.54 -34.32
C LYS A 66 7.45 -1.08 -34.41
N LEU A 67 8.53 -0.68 -33.73
CA LEU A 67 9.02 0.69 -33.76
C LEU A 67 9.77 0.95 -35.08
N PRO A 68 9.68 2.17 -35.65
CA PRO A 68 10.31 2.49 -36.92
C PRO A 68 11.84 2.41 -36.82
N GLU A 69 12.49 1.84 -37.83
CA GLU A 69 13.96 1.73 -37.91
C GLU A 69 14.59 0.83 -36.82
N VAL A 70 13.84 -0.13 -36.24
CA VAL A 70 14.42 -1.19 -35.38
C VAL A 70 14.65 -2.46 -36.18
N ASN A 71 15.91 -2.87 -36.34
CA ASN A 71 16.31 -4.05 -37.10
C ASN A 71 16.56 -5.28 -36.21
N LYS A 72 16.99 -5.06 -34.97
CA LYS A 72 17.34 -6.12 -34.03
C LYS A 72 17.08 -5.67 -32.60
N VAL A 73 16.57 -6.60 -31.78
CA VAL A 73 16.31 -6.36 -30.36
C VAL A 73 17.04 -7.40 -29.53
N GLU A 74 17.89 -6.93 -28.62
CA GLU A 74 18.61 -7.73 -27.65
C GLU A 74 18.08 -7.42 -26.26
N VAL A 75 17.80 -8.47 -25.49
CA VAL A 75 17.29 -8.34 -24.13
C VAL A 75 18.26 -9.09 -23.22
N GLU A 76 18.71 -8.44 -22.17
CA GLU A 76 19.58 -9.02 -21.15
C GLU A 76 18.89 -8.93 -19.80
N PHE A 77 19.05 -9.95 -18.96
CA PHE A 77 18.52 -9.95 -17.59
C PHE A 77 19.67 -9.90 -16.60
N ILE A 78 19.59 -8.96 -15.67
CA ILE A 78 20.56 -8.80 -14.57
C ILE A 78 19.80 -8.89 -13.26
N LEU A 79 20.40 -9.55 -12.27
CA LEU A 79 19.81 -9.67 -10.94
C LEU A 79 20.05 -8.40 -10.12
N TYR A 80 18.96 -7.82 -9.60
CA TYR A 80 18.99 -6.69 -8.67
C TYR A 80 18.28 -7.08 -7.36
N LYS A 81 18.61 -6.39 -6.26
CA LYS A 81 17.79 -6.44 -5.05
C LYS A 81 16.47 -5.69 -5.27
N PRO A 82 15.34 -6.14 -4.71
CA PRO A 82 14.05 -5.45 -4.83
C PRO A 82 14.11 -3.97 -4.39
N THR A 83 14.89 -3.67 -3.36
CA THR A 83 15.14 -2.28 -2.89
C THR A 83 15.74 -1.34 -3.95
N MET A 84 16.40 -1.86 -4.99
CA MET A 84 16.91 -1.06 -6.13
C MET A 84 15.86 -0.83 -7.23
N LEU A 85 14.76 -1.58 -7.17
CA LEU A 85 13.61 -1.43 -8.07
C LEU A 85 12.54 -0.53 -7.42
N ASN A 86 12.39 -0.60 -6.10
CA ASN A 86 11.35 0.12 -5.39
C ASN A 86 11.60 1.64 -5.36
N ARG A 87 10.60 2.39 -5.80
CA ARG A 87 10.52 3.85 -5.74
C ARG A 87 9.16 4.20 -5.15
N ILE A 88 9.13 4.48 -3.85
CA ILE A 88 7.91 4.76 -3.09
C ILE A 88 7.95 6.23 -2.68
N SER A 89 7.05 7.05 -3.21
CA SER A 89 7.03 8.49 -2.92
C SER A 89 6.61 8.78 -1.48
N HIS A 90 5.57 8.09 -0.99
CA HIS A 90 5.07 8.27 0.37
C HIS A 90 4.75 6.95 1.05
N THR A 91 5.29 6.75 2.25
CA THR A 91 4.95 5.61 3.11
C THR A 91 4.10 6.08 4.27
N ILE A 92 2.88 5.59 4.39
CA ILE A 92 1.90 6.05 5.38
C ILE A 92 1.55 4.91 6.31
N ALA A 93 1.84 5.07 7.59
CA ALA A 93 1.50 4.09 8.60
C ALA A 93 0.10 4.35 9.16
N VAL A 94 -0.71 3.31 9.32
CA VAL A 94 -2.01 3.37 9.99
C VAL A 94 -1.89 2.67 11.34
N MET A 95 -2.18 3.41 12.40
CA MET A 95 -2.02 2.95 13.78
C MET A 95 -3.32 3.04 14.56
N SER A 96 -3.45 2.16 15.54
CA SER A 96 -4.47 2.27 16.59
C SER A 96 -3.84 1.89 17.91
N GLY A 97 -4.28 2.50 18.99
CA GLY A 97 -3.74 2.13 20.29
C GLY A 97 -4.40 0.90 20.93
N LYS A 98 -5.52 0.40 20.37
CA LYS A 98 -6.17 -0.87 20.76
C LYS A 98 -6.65 -1.65 19.54
N GLY A 99 -6.85 -2.96 19.72
CA GLY A 99 -7.45 -3.83 18.71
C GLY A 99 -8.96 -3.58 18.57
N GLY A 100 -9.52 -3.98 17.43
CA GLY A 100 -10.97 -3.93 17.19
C GLY A 100 -11.55 -2.56 16.81
N VAL A 101 -10.72 -1.52 16.61
CA VAL A 101 -11.19 -0.18 16.19
C VAL A 101 -11.45 -0.06 14.69
N GLY A 102 -11.21 -1.11 13.91
CA GLY A 102 -11.31 -1.09 12.43
C GLY A 102 -10.16 -0.37 11.74
N LYS A 103 -8.94 -0.45 12.30
CA LYS A 103 -7.71 0.09 11.71
C LYS A 103 -7.46 -0.41 10.27
N SER A 104 -7.51 -1.73 10.05
CA SER A 104 -7.30 -2.35 8.74
C SER A 104 -8.35 -1.94 7.71
N LEU A 105 -9.59 -1.73 8.17
CA LEU A 105 -10.67 -1.18 7.35
C LEU A 105 -10.32 0.24 6.89
N VAL A 106 -9.93 1.11 7.82
CA VAL A 106 -9.52 2.48 7.48
C VAL A 106 -8.30 2.50 6.55
N ALA A 107 -7.31 1.63 6.79
CA ALA A 107 -6.14 1.49 5.91
C ALA A 107 -6.55 1.10 4.48
N SER A 108 -7.48 0.15 4.34
CA SER A 108 -8.02 -0.28 3.05
C SER A 108 -8.80 0.84 2.36
N LEU A 109 -9.65 1.56 3.10
CA LEU A 109 -10.41 2.69 2.57
C LEU A 109 -9.49 3.82 2.10
N ILE A 110 -8.41 4.13 2.84
CA ILE A 110 -7.40 5.11 2.41
C ILE A 110 -6.71 4.66 1.12
N ALA A 111 -6.30 3.38 1.03
CA ALA A 111 -5.66 2.85 -0.18
C ALA A 111 -6.60 2.94 -1.40
N ILE A 112 -7.89 2.59 -1.22
CA ILE A 112 -8.92 2.69 -2.27
C ILE A 112 -9.15 4.15 -2.66
N ALA A 113 -9.19 5.07 -1.70
CA ALA A 113 -9.37 6.49 -1.97
C ALA A 113 -8.24 7.05 -2.86
N LEU A 114 -6.99 6.70 -2.54
CA LEU A 114 -5.82 7.10 -3.31
C LEU A 114 -5.81 6.46 -4.71
N SER A 115 -6.11 5.17 -4.80
CA SER A 115 -6.18 4.44 -6.06
C SER A 115 -7.27 5.01 -6.98
N ARG A 116 -8.44 5.37 -6.45
CA ARG A 116 -9.52 6.05 -7.21
C ARG A 116 -9.13 7.41 -7.77
N GLN A 117 -8.09 8.04 -7.24
CA GLN A 117 -7.53 9.29 -7.77
C GLN A 117 -6.47 9.05 -8.85
N GLY A 118 -6.22 7.80 -9.24
CA GLY A 118 -5.26 7.42 -10.27
C GLY A 118 -3.83 7.25 -9.77
N ASN A 119 -3.62 7.17 -8.44
CA ASN A 119 -2.31 6.91 -7.87
C ASN A 119 -1.97 5.40 -7.92
N GLU A 120 -0.69 5.08 -8.06
CA GLU A 120 -0.16 3.73 -7.85
C GLU A 120 -0.03 3.48 -6.35
N VAL A 121 -0.79 2.51 -5.82
CA VAL A 121 -0.94 2.29 -4.37
C VAL A 121 -0.62 0.85 -3.99
N GLY A 122 0.22 0.70 -2.97
CA GLY A 122 0.43 -0.56 -2.27
C GLY A 122 -0.15 -0.52 -0.85
N ILE A 123 -0.48 -1.69 -0.32
CA ILE A 123 -0.84 -1.92 1.08
C ILE A 123 -0.07 -3.12 1.64
N LEU A 124 0.65 -2.89 2.73
CA LEU A 124 1.36 -3.88 3.53
C LEU A 124 0.57 -4.14 4.81
N ASP A 125 -0.07 -5.30 4.87
CA ASP A 125 -0.78 -5.81 6.03
C ASP A 125 0.20 -6.48 7.00
N ALA A 126 0.51 -5.75 8.08
CA ALA A 126 1.36 -6.21 9.15
C ALA A 126 0.56 -6.66 10.39
N ASP A 127 -0.77 -6.58 10.39
CA ASP A 127 -1.62 -6.95 11.52
C ASP A 127 -2.01 -8.43 11.47
N ILE A 128 -1.18 -9.25 12.13
CA ILE A 128 -1.36 -10.70 12.17
C ILE A 128 -2.55 -11.12 13.06
N THR A 129 -3.10 -10.20 13.87
CA THR A 129 -4.09 -10.53 14.89
C THR A 129 -5.55 -10.44 14.43
N GLY A 130 -5.79 -9.93 13.21
CA GLY A 130 -7.13 -9.64 12.70
C GLY A 130 -7.46 -10.25 11.34
N PRO A 131 -8.75 -10.37 10.99
CA PRO A 131 -9.18 -10.82 9.66
C PRO A 131 -8.63 -9.86 8.60
N SER A 132 -7.96 -10.45 7.60
CA SER A 132 -6.87 -9.86 6.84
C SER A 132 -7.34 -8.86 5.76
N ILE A 133 -6.46 -7.92 5.40
CA ILE A 133 -6.65 -7.05 4.22
C ILE A 133 -6.90 -7.89 2.94
N PRO A 134 -6.15 -8.97 2.67
CA PRO A 134 -6.46 -9.88 1.57
C PRO A 134 -7.91 -10.32 1.51
N LYS A 135 -8.53 -10.68 2.65
CA LYS A 135 -9.94 -11.08 2.70
C LYS A 135 -10.87 -9.95 2.23
N MET A 136 -10.66 -8.72 2.72
CA MET A 136 -11.49 -7.57 2.33
C MET A 136 -11.42 -7.25 0.83
N PHE A 137 -10.26 -7.48 0.22
CA PHE A 137 -10.03 -7.33 -1.22
C PHE A 137 -10.38 -8.58 -2.05
N GLY A 138 -10.85 -9.66 -1.41
CA GLY A 138 -11.20 -10.91 -2.09
C GLY A 138 -10.00 -11.64 -2.71
N ILE A 139 -8.81 -11.43 -2.14
CA ILE A 139 -7.56 -12.04 -2.59
C ILE A 139 -7.39 -13.40 -1.91
N THR A 140 -7.41 -14.45 -2.72
CA THR A 140 -7.22 -15.85 -2.29
C THR A 140 -5.96 -16.48 -2.88
N THR A 141 -5.23 -15.75 -3.71
CA THR A 141 -4.00 -16.22 -4.36
C THR A 141 -2.82 -16.10 -3.43
N HIS A 142 -1.95 -17.12 -3.45
CA HIS A 142 -0.66 -17.06 -2.75
C HIS A 142 0.27 -16.01 -3.38
N LEU A 143 1.23 -15.54 -2.59
CA LEU A 143 2.28 -14.65 -3.07
C LEU A 143 3.08 -15.34 -4.17
N GLY A 144 3.25 -14.63 -5.29
CA GLY A 144 4.16 -15.02 -6.35
C GLY A 144 5.58 -14.55 -6.06
N GLY A 145 6.52 -14.96 -6.91
CA GLY A 145 7.92 -14.53 -6.82
C GLY A 145 8.89 -15.66 -7.09
N SER A 146 10.13 -15.45 -6.69
CA SER A 146 11.20 -16.45 -6.73
C SER A 146 12.13 -16.26 -5.53
N ASP A 147 13.18 -17.08 -5.44
CA ASP A 147 14.20 -16.94 -4.38
C ASP A 147 14.91 -15.56 -4.37
N THR A 148 14.67 -14.74 -5.40
CA THR A 148 15.26 -13.40 -5.54
C THR A 148 14.31 -12.25 -5.20
N GLY A 149 13.06 -12.54 -4.83
CA GLY A 149 12.10 -11.53 -4.38
C GLY A 149 10.65 -11.99 -4.46
N ILE A 150 9.78 -11.22 -3.82
CA ILE A 150 8.35 -11.47 -3.69
C ILE A 150 7.59 -10.49 -4.59
N LEU A 151 6.56 -10.97 -5.28
CA LEU A 151 5.67 -10.14 -6.07
C LEU A 151 4.36 -9.90 -5.31
N PRO A 152 3.88 -8.65 -5.20
CA PRO A 152 2.61 -8.36 -4.58
C PRO A 152 1.43 -8.85 -5.41
N VAL A 153 0.30 -9.07 -4.75
CA VAL A 153 -0.95 -9.45 -5.44
C VAL A 153 -1.72 -8.18 -5.79
N LEU A 154 -2.11 -8.04 -7.06
CA LEU A 154 -2.90 -6.92 -7.52
C LEU A 154 -4.39 -7.14 -7.25
N SER A 155 -5.04 -6.19 -6.59
CA SER A 155 -6.49 -6.17 -6.37
C SER A 155 -7.26 -5.83 -7.65
N ARG A 156 -8.60 -5.90 -7.63
CA ARG A 156 -9.43 -5.57 -8.80
C ARG A 156 -9.38 -4.10 -9.17
N SER A 157 -9.16 -3.22 -8.19
CA SER A 157 -8.97 -1.78 -8.37
C SER A 157 -7.52 -1.39 -8.63
N GLY A 158 -6.59 -2.35 -8.71
CA GLY A 158 -5.17 -2.07 -8.96
C GLY A 158 -4.36 -1.70 -7.72
N VAL A 159 -4.83 -2.01 -6.52
CA VAL A 159 -4.04 -1.85 -5.28
C VAL A 159 -3.16 -3.09 -5.09
N GLU A 160 -1.85 -2.88 -4.89
CA GLU A 160 -0.91 -3.97 -4.61
C GLU A 160 -0.99 -4.38 -3.15
N VAL A 161 -1.20 -5.67 -2.87
CA VAL A 161 -1.40 -6.19 -1.52
C VAL A 161 -0.31 -7.18 -1.16
N ILE A 162 0.33 -6.95 0.00
CA ILE A 162 1.14 -7.93 0.73
C ILE A 162 0.53 -8.10 2.11
N SER A 163 0.46 -9.35 2.58
CA SER A 163 0.07 -9.65 3.95
C SER A 163 0.91 -10.78 4.49
N ILE A 164 1.25 -10.72 5.78
CA ILE A 164 1.89 -11.83 6.49
C ILE A 164 0.99 -13.08 6.44
N ASN A 165 -0.34 -12.90 6.42
CA ASN A 165 -1.28 -14.02 6.36
C ASN A 165 -1.21 -14.79 5.02
N LEU A 166 -0.70 -14.18 3.94
CA LEU A 166 -0.51 -14.87 2.66
C LEU A 166 0.70 -15.82 2.63
N LEU A 167 1.57 -15.74 3.65
CA LEU A 167 2.67 -16.70 3.85
C LEU A 167 2.23 -17.97 4.56
N LEU A 168 1.06 -17.94 5.22
CA LEU A 168 0.55 -19.09 5.95
C LEU A 168 -0.07 -20.10 4.96
N PRO A 169 0.24 -21.40 5.09
CA PRO A 169 -0.39 -22.45 4.28
C PRO A 169 -1.91 -22.47 4.40
N MET A 170 -2.44 -22.14 5.59
CA MET A 170 -3.88 -22.06 5.86
C MET A 170 -4.19 -20.88 6.78
N GLU A 171 -5.28 -20.15 6.50
CA GLU A 171 -5.73 -19.00 7.31
C GLU A 171 -6.06 -19.38 8.77
N SER A 172 -6.48 -20.62 9.00
CA SER A 172 -6.84 -21.13 10.34
C SER A 172 -5.64 -21.62 11.16
N GLU A 173 -4.42 -21.57 10.61
CA GLU A 173 -3.23 -22.07 11.31
C GLU A 173 -2.84 -21.09 12.42
N ALA A 174 -2.95 -21.55 13.67
CA ALA A 174 -2.56 -20.76 14.83
C ALA A 174 -1.03 -20.71 14.95
N VAL A 175 -0.40 -19.79 14.23
CA VAL A 175 1.04 -19.53 14.37
C VAL A 175 1.29 -18.58 15.53
N ILE A 176 2.17 -18.96 16.46
CA ILE A 176 2.56 -18.10 17.59
C ILE A 176 3.56 -17.06 17.09
N TRP A 177 3.05 -15.91 16.68
CA TRP A 177 3.86 -14.78 16.27
C TRP A 177 4.36 -13.99 17.48
N ARG A 178 5.65 -14.10 17.77
CA ARG A 178 6.32 -13.25 18.78
C ARG A 178 6.73 -11.92 18.15
N GLY A 179 6.63 -10.83 18.91
CA GLY A 179 6.97 -9.46 18.43
C GLY A 179 8.22 -9.37 17.55
N PRO A 180 9.39 -9.90 17.95
CA PRO A 180 10.59 -9.86 17.12
C PRO A 180 10.47 -10.57 15.77
N LEU A 181 9.71 -11.67 15.68
CA LEU A 181 9.46 -12.37 14.41
C LEU A 181 8.59 -11.53 13.49
N ILE A 182 7.60 -10.83 14.05
CA ILE A 182 6.72 -9.94 13.29
C ILE A 182 7.52 -8.77 12.74
N SER A 183 8.28 -8.07 13.59
CA SER A 183 9.13 -6.95 13.15
C SER A 183 10.13 -7.39 12.08
N LYS A 184 10.72 -8.59 12.22
CA LYS A 184 11.60 -9.16 11.21
C LYS A 184 10.87 -9.42 9.90
N ALA A 185 9.67 -10.02 9.94
CA ALA A 185 8.88 -10.30 8.74
C ALA A 185 8.49 -9.02 8.00
N ILE A 186 8.08 -7.96 8.72
CA ILE A 186 7.76 -6.65 8.12
C ILE A 186 9.00 -6.04 7.46
N THR A 187 10.15 -6.10 8.14
CA THR A 187 11.42 -5.58 7.60
C THR A 187 11.85 -6.39 6.38
N GLN A 188 11.65 -7.71 6.40
CA GLN A 188 11.92 -8.58 5.26
C GLN A 188 11.00 -8.24 4.08
N PHE A 189 9.70 -7.99 4.30
CA PHE A 189 8.82 -7.55 3.22
C PHE A 189 9.22 -6.21 2.62
N TRP A 190 9.78 -5.31 3.42
CA TRP A 190 10.36 -4.07 2.89
C TRP A 190 11.54 -4.33 1.95
N GLU A 191 12.38 -5.33 2.27
CA GLU A 191 13.59 -5.66 1.50
C GLU A 191 13.33 -6.55 0.28
N ASP A 192 12.40 -7.49 0.40
CA ASP A 192 12.22 -8.60 -0.54
C ASP A 192 11.05 -8.39 -1.52
N VAL A 193 10.09 -7.52 -1.22
CA VAL A 193 8.95 -7.28 -2.12
C VAL A 193 9.34 -6.31 -3.23
N VAL A 194 9.01 -6.67 -4.47
CA VAL A 194 9.15 -5.80 -5.64
C VAL A 194 7.87 -4.98 -5.82
N TRP A 195 7.78 -3.86 -5.12
CA TRP A 195 6.71 -2.87 -5.26
C TRP A 195 6.85 -2.02 -6.52
N GLY A 196 8.07 -1.89 -7.06
CA GLY A 196 8.31 -1.01 -8.20
C GLY A 196 8.03 0.45 -7.87
N LYS A 197 7.35 1.16 -8.77
CA LYS A 197 6.96 2.56 -8.60
C LYS A 197 5.60 2.63 -7.92
N LEU A 198 5.55 3.28 -6.76
CA LEU A 198 4.34 3.57 -6.01
C LEU A 198 4.32 5.04 -5.61
N ASP A 199 3.16 5.69 -5.76
CA ASP A 199 2.93 7.00 -5.19
C ASP A 199 2.73 6.87 -3.67
N TYR A 200 2.01 5.82 -3.24
CA TYR A 200 1.71 5.58 -1.84
C TYR A 200 1.85 4.10 -1.45
N LEU A 201 2.52 3.86 -0.31
CA LEU A 201 2.48 2.57 0.38
C LEU A 201 1.82 2.76 1.75
N ILE A 202 0.67 2.10 1.94
CA ILE A 202 -0.05 2.08 3.21
C ILE A 202 0.44 0.90 4.04
N ILE A 203 0.82 1.14 5.30
CA ILE A 203 1.25 0.07 6.23
C ILE A 203 0.22 -0.06 7.34
N ASP A 204 -0.51 -1.17 7.37
CA ASP A 204 -1.45 -1.49 8.44
C ASP A 204 -0.72 -2.14 9.61
N LEU A 205 -0.36 -1.35 10.61
CA LEU A 205 0.46 -1.82 11.74
C LEU A 205 -0.37 -2.67 12.72
N PRO A 206 0.22 -3.60 13.49
CA PRO A 206 -0.48 -4.24 14.59
C PRO A 206 -1.07 -3.24 15.60
N PRO A 207 -2.14 -3.60 16.33
CA PRO A 207 -2.71 -2.73 17.34
C PRO A 207 -1.76 -2.50 18.51
N GLY A 208 -1.90 -1.34 19.15
CA GLY A 208 -1.18 -0.99 20.35
C GLY A 208 0.03 -0.08 20.11
N THR A 209 0.75 0.17 21.18
CA THR A 209 1.93 1.05 21.22
C THR A 209 3.11 0.31 21.82
N ALA A 210 3.32 -0.92 21.35
CA ALA A 210 4.36 -1.84 21.81
C ALA A 210 5.47 -1.98 20.76
N ASP A 211 6.30 -3.01 20.90
CA ASP A 211 7.55 -3.18 20.17
C ASP A 211 7.40 -3.20 18.64
N VAL A 212 6.33 -3.81 18.10
CA VAL A 212 6.20 -3.95 16.64
C VAL A 212 5.93 -2.61 15.94
N PRO A 213 4.86 -1.84 16.28
CA PRO A 213 4.68 -0.51 15.72
C PRO A 213 5.89 0.39 15.95
N LEU A 214 6.53 0.33 17.13
CA LEU A 214 7.73 1.10 17.43
C LEU A 214 8.88 0.76 16.48
N THR A 215 9.17 -0.54 16.29
CA THR A 215 10.24 -1.00 15.41
C THR A 215 9.98 -0.52 13.98
N VAL A 216 8.76 -0.65 13.48
CA VAL A 216 8.43 -0.23 12.11
C VAL A 216 8.58 1.28 11.92
N LEU A 217 8.14 2.09 12.89
CA LEU A 217 8.34 3.54 12.84
C LEU A 217 9.83 3.94 12.88
N GLN A 218 10.69 3.12 13.49
CA GLN A 218 12.13 3.34 13.56
C GLN A 218 12.88 2.88 12.30
N THR A 219 12.49 1.73 11.74
CA THR A 219 13.24 1.09 10.65
C THR A 219 12.81 1.55 9.27
N LEU A 220 11.53 1.87 9.08
CA LEU A 220 10.99 2.22 7.76
C LEU A 220 10.92 3.74 7.55
N PRO A 221 11.07 4.21 6.29
CA PRO A 221 10.99 5.63 5.95
C PRO A 221 9.53 6.11 5.92
N ILE A 222 8.91 6.20 7.09
CA ILE A 222 7.53 6.66 7.26
C ILE A 222 7.41 8.17 7.00
N SER A 223 6.61 8.53 6.00
CA SER A 223 6.28 9.91 5.63
C SER A 223 5.22 10.54 6.54
N GLY A 224 4.33 9.71 7.10
CA GLY A 224 3.31 10.17 8.04
C GLY A 224 2.49 9.05 8.64
N VAL A 225 1.74 9.37 9.69
CA VAL A 225 0.93 8.41 10.45
C VAL A 225 -0.52 8.86 10.54
N VAL A 226 -1.46 7.94 10.27
CA VAL A 226 -2.89 8.10 10.55
C VAL A 226 -3.25 7.33 11.81
N ILE A 227 -3.96 7.97 12.73
CA ILE A 227 -4.39 7.35 13.99
C ILE A 227 -5.89 7.05 13.93
N VAL A 228 -6.25 5.79 14.16
CA VAL A 228 -7.64 5.30 14.15
C VAL A 228 -8.11 5.01 15.57
N PHE A 229 -9.31 5.47 15.91
CA PHE A 229 -9.93 5.24 17.22
C PHE A 229 -11.46 5.13 17.11
N THR A 230 -12.15 4.83 18.22
CA THR A 230 -13.62 4.79 18.32
C THR A 230 -14.11 5.66 19.50
N PRO A 231 -15.38 6.10 19.54
CA PRO A 231 -15.88 6.95 20.65
C PRO A 231 -15.92 6.29 22.03
N GLN A 232 -15.97 4.94 22.09
CA GLN A 232 -16.08 4.18 23.35
C GLN A 232 -14.92 4.46 24.33
N ASP A 233 -15.23 5.02 25.50
CA ASP A 233 -14.22 5.49 26.46
C ASP A 233 -14.00 4.54 27.65
N LEU A 234 -13.19 3.52 27.40
CA LEU A 234 -11.88 3.49 28.02
C LEU A 234 -10.97 3.91 26.86
N THR A 235 -10.35 5.11 26.88
CA THR A 235 -8.97 5.39 26.42
C THR A 235 -8.72 6.62 25.51
N ALA A 236 -9.10 7.83 25.93
CA ALA A 236 -8.30 9.03 25.58
C ALA A 236 -6.79 8.81 25.87
N MET A 237 -6.47 8.05 26.93
CA MET A 237 -5.10 7.63 27.27
C MET A 237 -4.41 6.80 26.17
N VAL A 238 -5.12 5.94 25.44
CA VAL A 238 -4.50 5.05 24.45
C VAL A 238 -4.24 5.79 23.14
N VAL A 239 -5.14 6.68 22.74
CA VAL A 239 -4.85 7.63 21.65
C VAL A 239 -3.66 8.50 22.03
N ARG A 240 -3.63 9.06 23.26
CA ARG A 240 -2.46 9.80 23.79
C ARG A 240 -1.18 8.99 23.75
N LYS A 241 -1.20 7.69 24.10
CA LYS A 241 -0.03 6.81 23.99
C LYS A 241 0.43 6.66 22.55
N ALA A 242 -0.49 6.48 21.60
CA ALA A 242 -0.16 6.37 20.18
C ALA A 242 0.44 7.68 19.65
N VAL A 243 -0.20 8.81 19.94
CA VAL A 243 0.30 10.16 19.62
C VAL A 243 1.71 10.36 20.19
N ASN A 244 1.89 10.10 21.48
CA ASN A 244 3.18 10.27 22.15
C ASN A 244 4.27 9.36 21.56
N MET A 245 3.93 8.13 21.15
CA MET A 245 4.87 7.24 20.47
C MET A 245 5.31 7.82 19.12
N VAL A 246 4.36 8.26 18.30
CA VAL A 246 4.65 8.84 16.97
C VAL A 246 5.51 10.10 17.10
N GLN A 247 5.17 10.98 18.05
CA GLN A 247 5.93 12.19 18.34
C GLN A 247 7.34 11.89 18.85
N LYS A 248 7.51 10.88 19.72
CA LYS A 248 8.85 10.47 20.20
C LYS A 248 9.75 9.92 19.09
N MET A 249 9.17 9.42 18.01
CA MET A 249 9.90 8.94 16.83
C MET A 249 10.08 10.04 15.78
N ASP A 250 9.78 11.30 16.13
CA ASP A 250 9.87 12.48 15.24
C ASP A 250 9.10 12.29 13.92
N LYS A 251 7.98 11.56 13.96
CA LYS A 251 7.12 11.34 12.81
C LYS A 251 5.93 12.30 12.80
N THR A 252 5.48 12.66 11.61
CA THR A 252 4.31 13.54 11.42
C THR A 252 3.02 12.74 11.53
N ILE A 253 2.07 13.22 12.33
CA ILE A 253 0.70 12.70 12.35
C ILE A 253 -0.08 13.45 11.25
N LEU A 254 -0.54 12.73 10.23
CA LEU A 254 -1.31 13.29 9.12
C LEU A 254 -2.75 13.61 9.55
N GLY A 255 -3.27 12.87 10.53
CA GLY A 255 -4.56 13.15 11.13
C GLY A 255 -5.13 11.98 11.90
N VAL A 256 -6.30 12.20 12.48
CA VAL A 256 -7.03 11.20 13.26
C VAL A 256 -8.37 10.87 12.61
N VAL A 257 -8.74 9.58 12.62
CA VAL A 257 -10.00 9.05 12.07
C VAL A 257 -10.80 8.42 13.21
N GLU A 258 -12.05 8.87 13.38
CA GLU A 258 -12.97 8.26 14.32
C GLU A 258 -13.86 7.25 13.60
N ASN A 259 -13.60 5.96 13.80
CA ASN A 259 -14.40 4.89 13.24
C ASN A 259 -15.55 4.50 14.17
N MET A 260 -16.59 3.86 13.62
CA MET A 260 -17.78 3.43 14.35
C MET A 260 -18.40 4.57 15.18
N SER A 261 -18.37 5.79 14.65
CA SER A 261 -18.72 7.02 15.39
C SER A 261 -20.21 7.09 15.69
N TYR A 262 -21.03 6.63 14.75
CA TYR A 262 -22.49 6.67 14.87
C TYR A 262 -23.13 5.59 14.00
N LEU A 263 -24.42 5.33 14.24
CA LEU A 263 -25.30 4.58 13.34
C LEU A 263 -26.32 5.55 12.75
N TYR A 264 -26.44 5.56 11.42
CA TYR A 264 -27.49 6.30 10.74
C TYR A 264 -28.65 5.35 10.41
N ILE A 265 -29.87 5.77 10.76
CA ILE A 265 -31.11 5.04 10.46
C ILE A 265 -31.86 5.83 9.37
N PRO A 266 -31.78 5.42 8.10
CA PRO A 266 -32.38 6.17 6.99
C PRO A 266 -33.90 6.33 7.08
N GLU A 267 -34.60 5.34 7.65
CA GLU A 267 -36.06 5.31 7.71
C GLU A 267 -36.65 6.42 8.59
N ILE A 268 -35.86 6.94 9.53
CA ILE A 268 -36.26 7.99 10.47
C ILE A 268 -35.31 9.19 10.46
N ASP A 269 -34.40 9.25 9.48
CA ASP A 269 -33.36 10.28 9.35
C ASP A 269 -32.69 10.61 10.69
N LYS A 270 -32.23 9.56 11.37
CA LYS A 270 -31.70 9.69 12.74
C LYS A 270 -30.28 9.15 12.83
N ARG A 271 -29.40 10.02 13.33
CA ARG A 271 -28.06 9.66 13.78
C ARG A 271 -28.09 9.25 15.26
N ILE A 272 -27.55 8.08 15.56
CA ILE A 272 -27.42 7.54 16.92
C ILE A 272 -25.94 7.35 17.23
N GLU A 273 -25.46 8.07 18.25
CA GLU A 273 -24.10 7.92 18.77
C GLU A 273 -24.05 6.73 19.73
N LEU A 274 -23.98 5.52 19.16
CA LEU A 274 -24.07 4.24 19.90
C LEU A 274 -23.05 4.13 21.04
N PHE A 275 -21.91 4.79 20.89
CA PHE A 275 -20.77 4.70 21.79
C PHE A 275 -20.47 5.99 22.54
N GLY A 276 -21.41 6.93 22.52
CA GLY A 276 -21.26 8.26 23.10
C GLY A 276 -20.83 9.30 22.06
N GLU A 277 -20.83 10.55 22.50
CA GLU A 277 -20.50 11.71 21.68
C GLU A 277 -19.12 11.59 21.04
N SER A 278 -19.01 12.10 19.80
CA SER A 278 -17.74 12.14 19.08
C SER A 278 -16.63 12.80 19.91
N LYS A 279 -15.45 12.17 19.90
CA LYS A 279 -14.21 12.70 20.47
C LYS A 279 -13.23 13.16 19.40
N GLY A 280 -13.65 13.23 18.13
CA GLY A 280 -12.88 13.67 16.96
C GLY A 280 -12.02 14.90 17.20
N GLU A 281 -12.68 16.02 17.50
CA GLU A 281 -12.03 17.32 17.72
C GLU A 281 -11.10 17.33 18.93
N GLU A 282 -11.45 16.60 20.00
CA GLU A 282 -10.57 16.45 21.16
C GLU A 282 -9.28 15.71 20.78
N MET A 283 -9.41 14.57 20.08
CA MET A 283 -8.26 13.77 19.68
C MET A 283 -7.39 14.47 18.64
N ALA A 284 -7.99 15.25 17.74
CA ALA A 284 -7.27 16.09 16.79
C ALA A 284 -6.40 17.14 17.51
N ARG A 285 -6.95 17.81 18.53
CA ARG A 285 -6.17 18.73 19.39
C ARG A 285 -5.03 18.03 20.12
N VAL A 286 -5.29 16.83 20.67
CA VAL A 286 -4.26 16.02 21.35
C VAL A 286 -3.14 15.62 20.39
N ALA A 287 -3.48 15.24 19.17
CA ALA A 287 -2.54 14.83 18.14
C ALA A 287 -1.80 16.01 17.50
N SER A 288 -2.25 17.25 17.73
CA SER A 288 -1.82 18.44 16.98
C SER A 288 -1.92 18.21 15.46
N ALA A 289 -2.99 17.54 15.03
CA ALA A 289 -3.18 17.09 13.66
C ALA A 289 -4.65 17.25 13.23
N PRO A 290 -4.95 17.32 11.92
CA PRO A 290 -6.31 17.44 11.42
C PRO A 290 -7.23 16.28 11.87
N PHE A 291 -8.50 16.61 12.09
CA PHE A 291 -9.55 15.60 12.14
C PHE A 291 -9.94 15.22 10.71
N LEU A 292 -9.66 13.98 10.32
CA LEU A 292 -9.90 13.52 8.94
C LEU A 292 -11.37 13.12 8.70
N GLY A 293 -12.12 12.88 9.77
CA GLY A 293 -13.55 12.62 9.71
C GLY A 293 -14.01 11.43 10.55
N GLN A 294 -15.30 11.16 10.42
CA GLN A 294 -16.02 10.10 11.12
C GLN A 294 -16.48 9.06 10.11
N LEU A 295 -16.39 7.78 10.49
CA LEU A 295 -17.03 6.70 9.74
C LEU A 295 -18.17 6.11 10.58
N PRO A 296 -19.35 5.89 9.97
CA PRO A 296 -20.47 5.25 10.66
C PRO A 296 -20.25 3.75 10.82
N ILE A 297 -21.04 3.14 11.70
CA ILE A 297 -21.30 1.71 11.66
C ILE A 297 -22.25 1.45 10.49
N ASP A 298 -21.69 0.91 9.41
CA ASP A 298 -22.43 0.66 8.17
C ASP A 298 -22.48 -0.86 7.88
N PRO A 299 -23.67 -1.49 7.91
CA PRO A 299 -23.84 -2.89 7.53
C PRO A 299 -23.38 -3.20 6.10
N LYS A 300 -23.39 -2.20 5.20
CA LYS A 300 -22.87 -2.35 3.83
C LYS A 300 -21.36 -2.54 3.84
N LEU A 301 -20.62 -1.83 4.69
CA LEU A 301 -19.17 -2.03 4.85
C LEU A 301 -18.87 -3.47 5.28
N ALA A 302 -19.54 -3.95 6.32
CA ALA A 302 -19.34 -5.31 6.83
C ALA A 302 -19.60 -6.37 5.74
N ARG A 303 -20.71 -6.23 5.00
CA ARG A 303 -21.05 -7.12 3.89
C ARG A 303 -19.97 -7.13 2.80
N LEU A 304 -19.52 -5.95 2.36
CA LEU A 304 -18.50 -5.86 1.31
C LEU A 304 -17.15 -6.43 1.76
N CYS A 305 -16.78 -6.27 3.03
CA CYS A 305 -15.60 -6.92 3.60
C CYS A 305 -15.71 -8.45 3.56
N ASP A 306 -16.86 -9.00 3.96
CA ASP A 306 -17.09 -10.45 3.96
C ASP A 306 -17.15 -11.05 2.54
N GLU A 307 -17.68 -10.30 1.58
CA GLU A 307 -17.74 -10.67 0.17
C GLU A 307 -16.42 -10.45 -0.59
N GLY A 308 -15.41 -9.83 0.05
CA GLY A 308 -14.14 -9.51 -0.60
C GLY A 308 -14.27 -8.47 -1.72
N THR A 309 -15.17 -7.50 -1.53
CA THR A 309 -15.50 -6.45 -2.51
C THR A 309 -15.51 -5.06 -1.90
N ILE A 310 -14.67 -4.82 -0.87
CA ILE A 310 -14.59 -3.52 -0.19
C ILE A 310 -14.30 -2.35 -1.14
N GLU A 311 -13.64 -2.64 -2.27
CA GLU A 311 -13.36 -1.72 -3.37
C GLU A 311 -14.62 -1.08 -3.97
N ASN A 312 -15.80 -1.69 -3.78
CA ASN A 312 -17.09 -1.17 -4.23
C ASN A 312 -17.75 -0.22 -3.21
N TYR A 313 -17.13 0.02 -2.05
CA TYR A 313 -17.72 0.87 -1.03
C TYR A 313 -17.80 2.33 -1.50
N ASN A 314 -18.95 2.95 -1.28
CA ASN A 314 -19.17 4.35 -1.59
C ASN A 314 -20.24 4.91 -0.65
N SER A 315 -19.92 6.04 -0.02
CA SER A 315 -20.75 6.82 0.88
C SER A 315 -20.22 8.26 0.94
N ASP A 316 -21.05 9.19 1.41
CA ASP A 316 -20.63 10.58 1.60
C ASP A 316 -19.55 10.72 2.68
N ASP A 317 -19.62 9.93 3.76
CA ASP A 317 -18.57 9.86 4.79
C ASP A 317 -17.23 9.39 4.23
N PHE A 318 -17.25 8.40 3.33
CA PHE A 318 -16.03 7.93 2.68
C PHE A 318 -15.44 8.98 1.74
N ALA A 319 -16.29 9.69 0.98
CA ALA A 319 -15.86 10.78 0.12
C ALA A 319 -15.25 11.93 0.94
N ALA A 320 -15.87 12.28 2.07
CA ALA A 320 -15.37 13.29 2.99
C ALA A 320 -14.01 12.89 3.60
N LEU A 321 -13.88 11.64 4.07
CA LEU A 321 -12.61 11.10 4.58
C LEU A 321 -11.51 11.16 3.50
N SER A 322 -11.82 10.74 2.27
CA SER A 322 -10.90 10.79 1.14
C SER A 322 -10.40 12.22 0.87
N GLN A 323 -11.33 13.18 0.81
CA GLN A 323 -11.00 14.58 0.57
C GLN A 323 -10.14 15.17 1.69
N ALA A 324 -10.51 14.94 2.95
CA ALA A 324 -9.77 15.43 4.11
C ALA A 324 -8.36 14.82 4.19
N PHE A 325 -8.24 13.52 3.92
CA PHE A 325 -6.95 12.84 3.88
C PHE A 325 -6.02 13.43 2.81
N VAL A 326 -6.52 13.62 1.59
CA VAL A 326 -5.72 14.18 0.49
C VAL A 326 -5.28 15.61 0.77
N GLN A 327 -6.10 16.41 1.46
CA GLN A 327 -5.72 17.75 1.91
C GLN A 327 -4.65 17.73 3.00
N ALA A 328 -4.63 16.68 3.82
CA ALA A 328 -3.65 16.52 4.90
C ALA A 328 -2.30 15.96 4.42
N LEU A 329 -2.23 15.40 3.21
CA LEU A 329 -0.97 14.92 2.65
C LEU A 329 0.00 16.10 2.47
N PRO A 330 1.28 15.91 2.86
CA PRO A 330 2.29 16.93 2.62
C PRO A 330 2.34 17.23 1.12
N LYS A 331 2.17 18.51 0.75
CA LYS A 331 2.31 18.93 -0.64
C LYS A 331 3.70 18.53 -1.12
N ILE A 332 3.76 17.75 -2.19
CA ILE A 332 5.01 17.32 -2.82
C ILE A 332 5.85 18.57 -3.09
N LYS A 333 6.94 18.73 -2.35
CA LYS A 333 7.95 19.71 -2.75
C LYS A 333 8.64 19.08 -3.96
N GLN A 334 8.48 19.68 -5.14
CA GLN A 334 9.17 19.30 -6.38
C GLN A 334 10.72 19.22 -6.26
N ARG A 335 11.30 19.60 -5.11
CA ARG A 335 12.74 19.58 -4.85
C ARG A 335 13.35 18.18 -4.74
N ASP A 336 12.60 17.17 -4.34
CA ASP A 336 13.19 15.84 -4.08
C ASP A 336 13.33 14.97 -5.35
N LEU A 337 12.73 15.40 -6.48
CA LEU A 337 12.88 14.74 -7.79
C LEU A 337 14.13 15.20 -8.56
N GLN A 338 14.75 16.33 -8.20
CA GLN A 338 15.94 16.85 -8.89
C GLN A 338 17.27 16.39 -8.27
N GLN A 339 17.26 15.80 -7.08
CA GLN A 339 18.49 15.31 -6.43
C GLN A 339 18.84 13.85 -6.75
N GLU A 340 17.99 13.12 -7.49
CA GLU A 340 18.31 11.75 -7.97
C GLU A 340 18.82 11.72 -9.43
N LEU A 341 19.09 12.88 -10.04
CA LEU A 341 19.65 13.02 -11.39
C LEU A 341 21.12 13.49 -11.42
N GLU A 342 21.80 13.51 -10.27
CA GLU A 342 23.26 13.69 -10.15
C GLU A 342 23.94 12.40 -9.67
#